data_AF-A0A362XE45-F1
#
_entry.id   AF-A0A362XE45-F1
#
_cell.length_a   1.000
_cell.length_b   1.000
_cell.length_c   1.000
_cell.angle_alpha   90.00
_cell.angle_beta   90.00
_cell.angle_gamma   90.00
#
_symmetry.space_group_name_H-M   'P 1'
#
loop_
_entity.id
_entity.type
_entity.pdbx_description
1 polymer ?
#
loop_
_entity_poly.entity_id
_entity_poly.type
_entity_poly.pdbx_seq_one_letter_code
_entity_poly.pdbx_strand_id
1 'polypeptide(L)'
;VSIGTSIPELAASIIAIIKKEKAISLGNLIGSNIFNLMSVLGITAIVSPITVKDQGFITNDLFFMTFIAFVLFPLVFAPSKMKLSWKEGLVLLSIYGAFVYKVIL
;
A
#
# COMPACT_ATOMS: atom_id res chain seq x y z
N VAL A 1 -1.24 5.15 -14.16
CA VAL A 1 0.06 5.88 -14.04
C VAL A 1 0.94 5.35 -12.89
N SER A 2 0.44 4.70 -11.83
CA SER A 2 1.28 4.36 -10.65
C SER A 2 2.10 3.05 -10.71
N ILE A 3 1.87 2.13 -11.65
CA ILE A 3 2.62 0.85 -11.64
C ILE A 3 4.13 1.10 -11.87
N GLY A 4 4.47 1.98 -12.80
CA GLY A 4 5.86 2.25 -13.18
C GLY A 4 6.71 2.85 -12.05
N THR A 5 6.12 3.67 -11.18
CA THR A 5 6.83 4.27 -10.04
C THR A 5 7.14 3.26 -8.95
N SER A 6 6.35 2.19 -8.84
CA SER A 6 6.54 1.15 -7.83
C SER A 6 7.27 -0.10 -8.28
N ILE A 7 7.67 -0.19 -9.55
CA ILE A 7 8.54 -1.27 -10.05
C ILE A 7 9.90 -1.30 -9.31
N PRO A 8 10.62 -0.17 -9.12
CA PRO A 8 11.90 -0.20 -8.40
C PRO A 8 11.75 -0.67 -6.95
N GLU A 9 10.67 -0.26 -6.28
CA GLU A 9 10.36 -0.60 -4.88
C GLU A 9 10.00 -2.09 -4.74
N LEU A 10 9.22 -2.61 -5.70
CA LEU A 10 8.93 -4.04 -5.81
C LEU A 10 10.20 -4.85 -6.05
N ALA A 11 11.06 -4.41 -6.97
CA ALA A 11 12.33 -5.06 -7.26
C ALA A 11 13.25 -5.09 -6.03
N ALA A 12 13.39 -3.98 -5.31
CA ALA A 12 14.17 -3.90 -4.06
C ALA A 12 13.63 -4.86 -2.99
N SER A 13 12.30 -4.93 -2.83
CA SER A 13 11.64 -5.86 -1.89
C SER A 13 11.88 -7.32 -2.26
N ILE A 14 11.75 -7.68 -3.54
CA ILE A 14 12.00 -9.05 -4.04
C ILE A 14 13.46 -9.44 -3.80
N ILE A 15 14.41 -8.56 -4.13
CA ILE A 15 15.84 -8.81 -3.92
C ILE A 15 16.15 -9.02 -2.44
N ALA A 16 15.58 -8.22 -1.54
CA ALA A 16 15.73 -8.39 -0.10
C ALA A 16 15.19 -9.74 0.40
N ILE A 17 14.02 -10.17 -0.10
CA ILE A 17 13.45 -11.49 0.23
C ILE A 17 14.34 -12.63 -0.26
N ILE A 18 14.86 -12.55 -1.50
CA ILE A 18 15.78 -13.55 -2.08
C ILE A 18 17.05 -13.65 -1.23
N LYS A 19 17.56 -12.53 -0.73
CA LYS A 19 18.71 -12.47 0.19
C LYS A 19 18.39 -12.92 1.63
N LYS A 20 17.16 -13.36 1.91
CA LYS A 20 16.64 -13.73 3.24
C LYS A 20 16.57 -12.56 4.24
N GLU A 21 16.66 -11.34 3.76
CA GLU A 21 16.60 -10.08 4.53
C GLU A 21 15.15 -9.59 4.68
N LYS A 22 14.32 -10.39 5.36
CA LYS A 22 12.87 -10.12 5.48
C LYS A 22 12.55 -8.79 6.18
N ALA A 23 13.36 -8.42 7.17
CA ALA A 23 13.20 -7.16 7.89
C ALA A 23 13.44 -5.94 6.97
N ILE A 24 14.43 -6.04 6.07
CA ILE A 24 14.73 -4.99 5.08
C ILE A 24 13.58 -4.85 4.08
N SER A 25 13.04 -5.97 3.59
CA SER A 25 11.88 -5.94 2.69
C SER A 25 10.65 -5.29 3.34
N LEU A 26 10.38 -5.58 4.62
CA LEU A 26 9.26 -4.98 5.35
C LEU A 26 9.49 -3.49 5.61
N GLY A 27 10.72 -3.12 5.98
CA GLY A 27 11.14 -1.73 6.17
C GLY A 27 11.00 -0.90 4.89
N ASN A 28 11.37 -1.46 3.73
CA ASN A 28 11.17 -0.81 2.43
C ASN A 28 9.69 -0.58 2.13
N LEU A 29 8.84 -1.59 2.32
CA LEU A 29 7.40 -1.48 2.04
C LEU A 29 6.70 -0.43 2.91
N ILE A 30 7.00 -0.41 4.22
CA ILE A 30 6.39 0.55 5.15
C ILE A 30 7.00 1.95 4.94
N GLY A 31 8.32 2.04 4.82
CA GLY A 31 9.05 3.29 4.69
C GLY A 31 8.69 4.05 3.42
N SER A 32 8.62 3.38 2.26
CA SER A 32 8.28 4.03 1.00
C SER A 32 6.85 4.58 1.00
N ASN A 33 5.88 3.88 1.59
CA ASN A 33 4.51 4.38 1.70
C ASN A 33 4.41 5.62 2.61
N ILE A 34 5.11 5.60 3.75
CA ILE A 34 5.16 6.76 4.66
C ILE A 34 5.84 7.94 3.99
N PHE A 35 6.99 7.72 3.33
CA PHE A 35 7.71 8.77 2.62
C PHE A 35 6.91 9.37 1.46
N ASN A 36 6.23 8.55 0.67
CA ASN A 36 5.40 9.04 -0.44
C ASN A 36 4.21 9.87 0.06
N LEU A 37 3.56 9.47 1.17
CA LEU A 37 2.44 10.23 1.73
C LEU A 37 2.90 11.51 2.44
N MET A 38 3.94 11.46 3.25
CA MET A 38 4.37 12.61 4.05
C MET A 38 5.22 13.59 3.24
N SER A 39 6.21 13.09 2.49
CA SER A 39 7.14 13.93 1.75
C SER A 39 6.57 14.27 0.39
N VAL A 40 6.30 13.29 -0.49
CA VAL A 40 5.89 13.61 -1.87
C VAL A 40 4.52 14.29 -1.88
N LEU A 41 3.49 13.66 -1.34
CA LEU A 41 2.14 14.20 -1.32
C LEU A 41 2.04 15.44 -0.41
N GLY A 42 2.61 15.40 0.79
CA GLY A 42 2.58 16.52 1.74
C GLY A 42 3.28 17.78 1.22
N ILE A 43 4.49 17.66 0.68
CA ILE A 43 5.20 18.82 0.09
C ILE A 43 4.45 19.32 -1.14
N THR A 44 3.95 18.41 -1.99
CA THR A 44 3.14 18.81 -3.17
C THR A 44 1.91 19.60 -2.75
N ALA A 45 1.21 19.20 -1.68
CA ALA A 45 0.05 19.91 -1.16
C ALA A 45 0.37 21.31 -0.59
N ILE A 46 1.57 21.51 -0.04
CA ILE A 46 2.04 22.83 0.42
C ILE A 46 2.35 23.75 -0.76
N VAL A 47 3.03 23.22 -1.79
CA VAL A 47 3.45 24.01 -2.96
C VAL A 47 2.28 24.28 -3.92
N SER A 48 1.42 23.29 -4.14
CA SER A 48 0.26 23.36 -5.03
C SER A 48 -0.94 22.72 -4.32
N PRO A 49 -1.88 23.53 -3.79
CA PRO A 49 -3.03 23.01 -3.07
C PRO A 49 -3.81 22.00 -3.90
N ILE A 50 -3.93 20.78 -3.38
CA ILE A 50 -4.61 19.68 -4.06
C ILE A 50 -6.11 19.84 -3.86
N THR A 51 -6.82 20.27 -4.89
CA THR A 51 -8.29 20.32 -4.89
C THR A 51 -8.87 19.00 -5.36
N VAL A 52 -9.60 18.30 -4.50
CA VAL A 52 -10.32 17.08 -4.89
C VAL A 52 -11.65 17.47 -5.53
N LYS A 53 -11.76 17.30 -6.85
CA LYS A 53 -12.98 17.61 -7.61
C LYS A 53 -14.02 16.49 -7.57
N ASP A 54 -13.57 15.26 -7.34
CA ASP A 54 -14.43 14.07 -7.28
C ASP A 54 -14.82 13.79 -5.83
N GLN A 55 -16.09 14.03 -5.50
CA GLN A 55 -16.61 13.71 -4.17
C GLN A 55 -16.63 12.19 -3.90
N GLY A 56 -16.77 11.37 -4.93
CA GLY A 56 -16.74 9.91 -4.83
C GLY A 56 -15.41 9.39 -4.31
N PHE A 57 -14.30 10.04 -4.69
CA PHE A 57 -12.97 9.72 -4.19
C PHE A 57 -12.86 9.85 -2.66
N ILE A 58 -13.37 10.95 -2.09
CA ILE A 58 -13.30 11.17 -0.63
C ILE A 58 -14.21 10.21 0.11
N THR A 59 -15.45 10.02 -0.36
CA THR A 59 -16.46 9.25 0.37
C THR A 59 -16.32 7.74 0.23
N ASN A 60 -15.72 7.25 -0.86
CA ASN A 60 -15.71 5.83 -1.20
C ASN A 60 -14.29 5.28 -1.26
N ASP A 61 -13.44 5.87 -2.10
CA ASP A 61 -12.11 5.31 -2.36
C ASP A 61 -11.16 5.51 -1.18
N LEU A 62 -11.15 6.72 -0.60
CA LEU A 62 -10.31 7.05 0.54
C LEU A 62 -10.74 6.27 1.80
N PHE A 63 -12.05 6.10 2.01
CA PHE A 63 -12.57 5.23 3.07
C PHE A 63 -12.19 3.77 2.86
N PHE A 64 -12.30 3.26 1.64
CA PHE A 64 -11.92 1.88 1.33
C PHE A 64 -10.42 1.65 1.53
N MET A 65 -9.56 2.55 1.04
CA MET A 65 -8.10 2.46 1.25
C MET A 65 -7.74 2.49 2.74
N THR A 66 -8.42 3.36 3.51
CA THR A 66 -8.24 3.45 4.96
C THR A 66 -8.68 2.16 5.66
N PHE A 67 -9.83 1.61 5.27
CA PHE A 67 -10.33 0.34 5.79
C PHE A 67 -9.34 -0.81 5.54
N ILE A 68 -8.78 -0.92 4.32
CA ILE A 68 -7.74 -1.91 3.99
C ILE A 68 -6.50 -1.74 4.86
N ALA A 69 -6.06 -0.49 5.08
CA ALA A 69 -4.93 -0.21 5.96
C ALA A 69 -5.19 -0.67 7.40
N PHE A 70 -6.42 -0.54 7.90
CA PHE A 70 -6.81 -1.10 9.20
C PHE A 70 -6.88 -2.62 9.20
N VAL A 71 -7.36 -3.25 8.12
CA VAL A 71 -7.41 -4.72 7.98
C VAL A 71 -6.00 -5.34 7.95
N LEU A 72 -5.00 -4.62 7.45
CA LEU A 72 -3.60 -5.05 7.53
C LEU A 72 -3.11 -5.24 8.97
N PHE A 73 -3.65 -4.48 9.92
CA PHE A 73 -3.26 -4.56 11.34
C PHE A 73 -3.53 -5.96 11.95
N PRO A 74 -4.77 -6.48 11.99
CA PRO A 74 -5.01 -7.85 12.45
C PRO A 74 -4.34 -8.88 11.54
N LEU A 75 -4.17 -8.63 10.24
CA LEU A 75 -3.47 -9.57 9.36
C LEU A 75 -2.00 -9.77 9.74
N VAL A 76 -1.35 -8.73 10.27
CA VAL A 76 0.05 -8.76 10.72
C VAL A 76 0.17 -9.24 12.16
N PHE A 77 -0.73 -8.82 13.05
CA PHE A 77 -0.63 -9.06 14.49
C PHE A 77 -1.41 -10.27 15.02
N ALA A 78 -2.45 -10.75 14.33
CA ALA A 78 -3.21 -11.94 14.74
C ALA A 78 -2.46 -13.27 14.55
N PRO A 79 -1.60 -13.46 13.52
CA PRO A 79 -0.82 -14.68 13.41
C PRO A 79 0.20 -14.77 14.55
N SER A 80 0.20 -15.90 15.28
CA SER A 80 1.07 -16.16 16.44
C SER A 80 2.58 -16.02 16.18
N LYS A 81 3.01 -15.89 14.92
CA LYS A 81 4.42 -15.71 14.53
C LYS A 81 4.73 -14.32 13.95
N MET A 82 3.77 -13.38 13.91
CA MET A 82 3.90 -12.06 13.27
C MET A 82 4.54 -12.14 11.88
N LYS A 83 4.08 -13.10 11.08
CA LYS A 83 4.63 -13.40 9.75
C LYS A 83 3.48 -13.48 8.76
N LEU A 84 3.52 -12.63 7.73
CA LEU A 84 2.70 -12.83 6.56
C LEU A 84 3.18 -14.09 5.82
N SER A 85 2.28 -15.03 5.62
CA SER A 85 2.42 -16.16 4.71
C SER A 85 1.85 -15.82 3.33
N TRP A 86 2.04 -16.74 2.39
CA TRP A 86 1.48 -16.62 1.04
C TRP A 86 -0.05 -16.56 1.05
N LYS A 87 -0.72 -17.12 2.07
CA LYS A 87 -2.18 -17.11 2.19
C LYS A 87 -2.70 -15.71 2.47
N GLU A 88 -2.11 -14.99 3.43
CA GLU A 88 -2.44 -13.58 3.67
C GLU A 88 -2.16 -12.73 2.43
N GLY A 89 -1.05 -12.98 1.73
CA GLY A 89 -0.73 -12.30 0.48
C GLY A 89 -1.78 -12.51 -0.61
N LEU A 90 -2.31 -13.73 -0.75
CA LEU A 90 -3.36 -14.04 -1.72
C LEU A 90 -4.68 -13.34 -1.37
N VAL A 91 -5.04 -13.29 -0.09
CA VAL A 91 -6.20 -12.51 0.38
C VAL A 91 -6.04 -11.03 0.03
N LEU A 92 -4.89 -10.43 0.31
CA LEU A 92 -4.62 -9.02 -0.04
C LEU A 92 -4.69 -8.77 -1.55
N LEU A 93 -4.14 -9.68 -2.37
CA LEU A 93 -4.22 -9.59 -3.83
C LEU A 93 -5.66 -9.71 -4.35
N SER A 94 -6.46 -10.61 -3.79
CA SER A 94 -7.88 -10.74 -4.17
C SER A 94 -8.67 -9.48 -3.84
N ILE A 95 -8.43 -8.89 -2.66
CA ILE A 95 -9.08 -7.63 -2.28
C ILE A 95 -8.64 -6.47 -3.18
N TYR A 96 -7.35 -6.39 -3.49
CA TYR A 96 -6.84 -5.39 -4.43
C TYR A 96 -7.45 -5.56 -5.83
N GLY A 97 -7.60 -6.79 -6.32
CA GLY A 97 -8.28 -7.07 -7.58
C GLY A 97 -9.75 -6.62 -7.58
N ALA A 98 -10.47 -6.87 -6.50
CA ALA A 98 -11.85 -6.41 -6.33
C ALA A 98 -11.95 -4.87 -6.29
N PHE A 99 -11.01 -4.20 -5.63
CA PHE A 99 -10.92 -2.74 -5.63
C PHE A 99 -10.69 -2.17 -7.03
N VAL A 100 -9.71 -2.71 -7.77
CA VAL A 100 -9.41 -2.29 -9.15
C VAL A 100 -10.63 -2.49 -10.05
N TYR A 101 -11.34 -3.61 -9.92
CA TYR A 101 -12.57 -3.87 -10.68
C TYR A 101 -13.64 -2.81 -10.41
N LYS A 102 -13.87 -2.46 -9.15
CA LYS A 102 -14.85 -1.44 -8.73
C LYS A 102 -14.46 -0.02 -9.17
N VAL A 103 -13.17 0.29 -9.28
CA VAL A 103 -12.70 1.61 -9.75
C VAL A 103 -12.80 1.75 -11.27
N ILE A 104 -12.67 0.64 -12.00
CA ILE A 104 -12.72 0.65 -13.47
C ILE A 104 -14.16 0.68 -14.01
N LEU A 105 -15.12 0.07 -13.30
CA LEU A 105 -16.54 0.00 -13.66
C LEU A 105 -17.37 1.09 -12.99
#